data_AF-A0A1G0GHY9-F1
#
_entry.id   AF-A0A1G0GHY9-F1
#
_cell.length_a   1.000
_cell.length_b   1.000
_cell.length_c   1.000
_cell.angle_alpha   90.00
_cell.angle_beta   90.00
_cell.angle_gamma   90.00
#
_symmetry.space_group_name_H-M   'P 1'
#
loop_
_entity.id
_entity.type
_entity.pdbx_description
1 polymer ?
#
loop_
_entity_poly.entity_id
_entity_poly.type
_entity_poly.pdbx_seq_one_letter_code
_entity_poly.pdbx_strand_id
1 'polypeptide(L)'
;MWNPFKRKQENTQQRNMFFENELELTDKLLKTFHLNVLERKKLPGGKARLSVILIIIKQILSHEHYFPVTWSPDSPYLVEGALLEKVSNNKIKLLYLHNSQLLNTIKFNDFDKAIIKFLKINFGDQIDGIQINYDG
;
A
#
# COMPACT_ATOMS: atom_id res chain seq x y z
N MET A 1 -14.08 -41.04 12.42
CA MET A 1 -12.80 -40.79 13.11
C MET A 1 -12.42 -39.33 12.91
N TRP A 2 -12.31 -38.55 13.98
CA TRP A 2 -12.00 -37.11 13.92
C TRP A 2 -10.48 -36.94 13.99
N ASN A 3 -9.85 -36.39 12.95
CA ASN A 3 -8.39 -36.21 12.91
C ASN A 3 -8.02 -34.72 13.08
N PRO A 4 -7.63 -34.29 14.30
CA PRO A 4 -7.36 -32.88 14.60
C PRO A 4 -6.15 -32.30 13.84
N PHE A 5 -5.24 -33.14 13.33
CA PHE A 5 -4.09 -32.69 12.56
C PHE A 5 -4.46 -32.29 11.13
N LYS A 6 -5.39 -33.01 10.50
CA LYS A 6 -5.88 -32.69 9.15
C LYS A 6 -6.62 -31.35 9.12
N ARG A 7 -7.45 -31.09 10.14
CA ARG A 7 -8.16 -29.81 10.31
C ARG A 7 -7.23 -28.60 10.53
N LYS A 8 -6.10 -28.78 11.24
CA LYS A 8 -5.08 -27.73 11.38
C LYS A 8 -4.39 -27.41 10.05
N GLN A 9 -4.04 -28.41 9.26
CA GLN A 9 -3.40 -28.21 7.96
C GLN A 9 -4.33 -27.53 6.94
N GLU A 10 -5.60 -27.96 6.87
CA GLU A 10 -6.62 -27.34 6.01
C GLU A 10 -6.88 -25.87 6.39
N ASN A 11 -6.94 -25.56 7.69
CA ASN A 11 -7.08 -24.19 8.18
C ASN A 11 -5.87 -23.30 7.85
N THR A 12 -4.65 -23.85 7.89
CA THR A 12 -3.45 -23.10 7.52
C THR A 12 -3.40 -22.83 6.01
N GLN A 13 -3.72 -23.83 5.18
CA GLN A 13 -3.76 -23.66 3.73
C GLN A 13 -4.80 -22.63 3.29
N GLN A 14 -6.01 -22.68 3.85
CA GLN A 14 -7.03 -21.67 3.56
C GLN A 14 -6.59 -20.26 3.97
N ARG A 15 -6.00 -20.10 5.16
CA ARG A 15 -5.47 -18.80 5.62
C ARG A 15 -4.39 -18.24 4.69
N ASN A 16 -3.48 -19.09 4.22
CA ASN A 16 -2.42 -18.68 3.30
C ASN A 16 -3.01 -18.22 1.96
N MET A 17 -3.97 -18.97 1.41
CA MET A 17 -4.65 -18.59 0.16
C MET A 17 -5.43 -17.28 0.28
N PHE A 18 -6.11 -17.04 1.41
CA PHE A 18 -6.79 -15.74 1.65
C PHE A 18 -5.78 -14.58 1.74
N PHE A 19 -4.63 -14.81 2.36
CA PHE A 19 -3.58 -13.80 2.47
C PHE A 19 -2.93 -13.48 1.12
N GLU A 20 -2.64 -14.50 0.31
CA GLU A 20 -2.11 -14.34 -1.06
C GLU A 20 -3.07 -13.54 -1.94
N ASN A 21 -4.37 -13.87 -1.91
CA ASN A 21 -5.38 -13.12 -2.64
C ASN A 21 -5.47 -11.64 -2.21
N GLU A 22 -5.36 -11.36 -0.90
CA GLU A 22 -5.38 -9.98 -0.40
C GLU A 22 -4.12 -9.21 -0.81
N LEU A 23 -2.95 -9.85 -0.79
CA LEU A 23 -1.70 -9.26 -1.27
C LEU A 23 -1.83 -8.85 -2.74
N GLU A 24 -2.32 -9.76 -3.60
CA GLU A 24 -2.48 -9.48 -5.04
C GLU A 24 -3.47 -8.34 -5.31
N LEU A 25 -4.61 -8.34 -4.61
CA LEU A 25 -5.61 -7.29 -4.78
C LEU A 25 -5.12 -5.94 -4.23
N THR A 26 -4.43 -5.95 -3.10
CA THR A 26 -3.87 -4.72 -2.54
C THR A 26 -2.72 -4.19 -3.40
N ASP A 27 -1.91 -5.06 -4.00
CA ASP A 27 -0.84 -4.67 -4.92
C ASP A 27 -1.41 -4.01 -6.17
N LYS A 28 -2.43 -4.64 -6.76
CA LYS A 28 -3.19 -4.04 -7.86
C LYS A 28 -3.74 -2.67 -7.45
N LEU A 29 -4.44 -2.58 -6.32
CA LEU A 29 -5.00 -1.32 -5.81
C LEU A 29 -3.94 -0.23 -5.69
N LEU A 30 -2.74 -0.53 -5.19
CA LEU A 30 -1.67 0.45 -5.00
C LEU A 30 -0.98 0.87 -6.31
N LYS A 31 -1.00 0.01 -7.34
CA LYS A 31 -0.42 0.30 -8.65
C LYS A 31 -1.38 1.06 -9.57
N THR A 32 -2.67 0.75 -9.50
CA THR A 32 -3.69 1.29 -10.41
C THR A 32 -4.60 2.33 -9.76
N PHE A 33 -4.56 2.44 -8.43
CA PHE A 33 -5.57 3.16 -7.63
C PHE A 33 -7.00 2.73 -7.95
N HIS A 34 -7.18 1.46 -8.31
CA HIS A 34 -8.50 0.97 -8.68
C HIS A 34 -8.66 -0.54 -8.50
N LEU A 35 -9.79 -0.93 -7.93
CA LEU A 35 -10.33 -2.29 -8.01
C LEU A 35 -11.77 -2.25 -8.51
N ASN A 36 -12.16 -3.24 -9.33
CA ASN A 36 -13.54 -3.36 -9.75
C ASN A 36 -14.45 -3.88 -8.61
N VAL A 37 -15.77 -3.80 -8.81
CA VAL A 37 -16.76 -4.14 -7.77
C VAL A 37 -16.61 -5.58 -7.24
N LEU A 38 -16.29 -6.55 -8.11
CA LEU A 38 -16.12 -7.95 -7.71
C LEU A 38 -14.82 -8.17 -6.94
N GLU A 39 -13.75 -7.47 -7.31
CA GLU A 39 -12.46 -7.48 -6.63
C GLU A 39 -12.56 -6.88 -5.22
N ARG A 40 -13.25 -5.75 -5.06
CA ARG A 40 -13.49 -5.13 -3.75
C ARG A 40 -14.15 -6.08 -2.75
N LYS A 41 -15.10 -6.90 -3.22
CA LYS A 41 -15.81 -7.89 -2.39
C LYS A 41 -14.93 -9.04 -1.91
N LYS A 42 -13.77 -9.28 -2.56
CA LYS A 42 -12.82 -10.33 -2.18
C LYS A 42 -11.87 -9.88 -1.06
N LEU A 43 -11.74 -8.58 -0.81
CA LEU A 43 -10.97 -8.09 0.33
C LEU A 43 -11.65 -8.48 1.65
N PRO A 44 -10.89 -8.86 2.69
CA PRO A 44 -11.46 -9.16 4.00
C PRO A 44 -12.24 -7.97 4.57
N GLY A 45 -13.55 -8.16 4.78
CA GLY A 45 -14.44 -7.09 5.23
C GLY A 45 -14.59 -5.92 4.23
N GLY A 46 -14.18 -6.10 2.97
CA GLY A 46 -14.16 -5.05 1.96
C GLY A 46 -13.14 -3.94 2.21
N LYS A 47 -12.12 -4.19 3.04
CA LYS A 47 -11.09 -3.21 3.43
C LYS A 47 -9.70 -3.68 3.05
N ALA A 48 -8.82 -2.73 2.76
CA ALA A 48 -7.40 -3.01 2.61
C ALA A 48 -6.71 -2.88 3.98
N ARG A 49 -6.04 -3.94 4.46
CA ARG A 49 -5.32 -3.89 5.73
C ARG A 49 -4.06 -3.05 5.62
N LEU A 50 -3.82 -2.18 6.60
CA LEU A 50 -2.61 -1.35 6.63
C LEU A 50 -1.35 -2.21 6.62
N SER A 51 -1.29 -3.27 7.41
CA SER A 51 -0.15 -4.20 7.44
C SER A 51 0.21 -4.76 6.05
N VAL A 52 -0.80 -5.09 5.23
CA VAL A 52 -0.61 -5.56 3.84
C VAL A 52 -0.11 -4.42 2.94
N ILE A 53 -0.71 -3.23 3.05
CA ILE A 53 -0.28 -2.03 2.30
C ILE A 53 1.20 -1.71 2.59
N LEU A 54 1.60 -1.75 3.87
CA LEU A 54 2.98 -1.46 4.29
C LEU A 54 3.98 -2.45 3.67
N ILE A 55 3.65 -3.74 3.65
CA ILE A 55 4.49 -4.78 3.03
C ILE A 55 4.71 -4.45 1.55
N ILE A 56 3.63 -4.17 0.82
CA ILE A 56 3.68 -3.95 -0.62
C ILE A 56 4.42 -2.67 -0.96
N ILE A 57 4.12 -1.54 -0.29
CA ILE A 57 4.83 -0.28 -0.57
C ILE A 57 6.31 -0.41 -0.26
N LYS A 58 6.70 -1.10 0.83
CA LYS A 58 8.13 -1.38 1.12
C LYS A 58 8.78 -2.21 0.02
N GLN A 59 8.08 -3.22 -0.51
CA GLN A 59 8.58 -4.02 -1.63
C GLN A 59 8.76 -3.15 -2.87
N ILE A 60 7.76 -2.36 -3.27
CA ILE A 60 7.86 -1.46 -4.42
C ILE A 60 9.03 -0.49 -4.25
N LEU A 61 9.15 0.17 -3.10
CA LEU A 61 10.26 1.08 -2.81
C LEU A 61 11.64 0.40 -2.84
N SER A 62 11.72 -0.90 -2.58
CA SER A 62 12.97 -1.64 -2.67
C SER A 62 13.44 -1.89 -4.11
N HIS A 63 12.50 -1.91 -5.07
CA HIS A 63 12.77 -2.15 -6.49
C HIS A 63 12.81 -0.86 -7.30
N GLU A 64 11.87 0.06 -7.07
CA GLU A 64 11.62 1.23 -7.92
C GLU A 64 12.18 2.53 -7.36
N HIS A 65 12.68 2.52 -6.12
CA HIS A 65 13.16 3.69 -5.36
C HIS A 65 12.12 4.78 -5.05
N TYR A 66 10.95 4.81 -5.69
CA TYR A 66 9.89 5.76 -5.36
C TYR A 66 8.49 5.13 -5.46
N PHE A 67 7.52 5.77 -4.82
CA PHE A 67 6.10 5.38 -4.86
C PHE A 67 5.20 6.63 -4.77
N PRO A 68 4.13 6.72 -5.57
CA PRO A 68 3.69 5.77 -6.60
C PRO A 68 4.59 5.75 -7.83
N VAL A 69 4.76 4.57 -8.44
CA VAL A 69 5.63 4.39 -9.62
C VAL A 69 5.09 5.16 -10.83
N THR A 70 3.76 5.27 -10.93
CA THR A 70 3.10 6.01 -12.02
C THR A 70 3.21 7.52 -11.87
N TRP A 71 3.66 8.00 -10.72
CA TRP A 71 3.80 9.42 -10.42
C TRP A 71 5.27 9.79 -10.47
N SER A 72 5.77 10.08 -11.67
CA SER A 72 7.13 10.61 -11.81
C SER A 72 7.16 12.05 -11.28
N PRO A 73 8.19 12.43 -10.50
CA PRO A 73 8.40 13.83 -10.10
C PRO A 73 8.64 14.75 -11.30
N ASP A 74 9.09 14.20 -12.43
CA ASP A 74 9.29 14.93 -13.69
C ASP A 74 8.03 14.90 -14.59
N SER A 75 6.97 14.21 -14.15
CA SER A 75 5.73 14.11 -14.92
C SER A 75 4.93 15.41 -14.79
N PRO A 76 4.56 16.07 -15.91
CA PRO A 76 3.70 17.25 -15.89
C PRO A 76 2.26 16.94 -15.46
N TYR A 77 1.93 15.65 -15.28
CA TYR A 77 0.58 15.20 -14.95
C TYR A 77 0.35 15.02 -13.45
N LEU A 78 1.41 15.02 -12.64
CA LEU A 78 1.23 15.05 -11.19
C LEU A 78 1.04 16.49 -10.74
N VAL A 79 -0.21 16.91 -10.68
CA VAL A 79 -0.56 18.29 -10.32
C VAL A 79 -0.44 18.50 -8.82
N GLU A 80 -0.88 17.57 -7.97
CA GLU A 80 -0.83 17.75 -6.50
C GLU A 80 -0.67 16.41 -5.77
N GLY A 81 0.06 16.42 -4.64
CA GLY A 81 0.13 15.28 -3.74
C GLY A 81 1.49 15.12 -3.06
N ALA A 82 1.75 13.91 -2.58
CA ALA A 82 3.05 13.53 -2.05
C ALA A 82 3.62 12.28 -2.73
N LEU A 83 4.95 12.18 -2.82
CA LEU A 83 5.69 10.99 -3.25
C LEU A 83 6.57 10.46 -2.13
N LEU A 84 6.74 9.15 -2.07
CA LEU A 84 7.76 8.50 -1.28
C LEU A 84 9.00 8.26 -2.14
N GLU A 85 10.18 8.59 -1.61
CA GLU A 85 11.48 8.34 -2.25
C GLU A 85 12.38 7.61 -1.24
N LYS A 86 12.80 6.39 -1.58
CA LYS A 86 13.78 5.61 -0.81
C LYS A 86 15.19 6.12 -1.14
N VAL A 87 15.83 6.71 -0.14
CA VAL A 87 17.20 7.25 -0.25
C VAL A 87 18.24 6.19 0.10
N SER A 88 17.94 5.37 1.11
CA SER A 88 18.78 4.24 1.50
C SER A 88 17.95 3.21 2.25
N ASN A 89 18.56 2.11 2.69
CA ASN A 89 17.85 1.05 3.41
C ASN A 89 17.07 1.53 4.64
N ASN A 90 17.53 2.59 5.30
CA ASN A 90 16.91 3.12 6.52
C ASN A 90 16.41 4.56 6.37
N LYS A 91 16.40 5.12 5.15
CA LYS A 91 16.02 6.51 4.92
C LYS A 91 15.02 6.61 3.78
N ILE A 92 13.90 7.25 4.09
CA ILE A 92 12.84 7.56 3.14
C ILE A 92 12.50 9.04 3.24
N LYS A 93 12.24 9.66 2.10
CA LYS A 93 11.72 11.02 2.02
C LYS A 93 10.26 10.98 1.60
N LEU A 94 9.51 11.95 2.11
CA LEU A 94 8.20 12.32 1.62
C LEU A 94 8.33 13.68 0.91
N LEU A 95 8.11 13.69 -0.39
CA LEU A 95 8.21 14.86 -1.26
C LEU A 95 6.81 15.42 -1.49
N TYR A 96 6.58 16.68 -1.16
CA TYR A 96 5.29 17.35 -1.39
C TYR A 96 5.35 18.10 -2.72
N LEU A 97 4.37 17.85 -3.59
CA LEU A 97 4.29 18.43 -4.92
C LEU A 97 3.01 19.24 -5.07
N HIS A 98 3.13 20.42 -5.68
CA HIS A 98 2.03 21.27 -6.10
C HIS A 98 2.37 21.91 -7.44
N ASN A 99 1.48 21.76 -8.42
CA ASN A 99 1.70 22.05 -9.84
C ASN A 99 3.03 21.49 -10.36
N SER A 100 3.33 20.22 -10.06
CA SER A 100 4.60 19.55 -10.39
C SER A 100 5.86 20.19 -9.79
N GLN A 101 5.71 21.14 -8.85
CA GLN A 101 6.83 21.77 -8.15
C GLN A 101 7.01 21.16 -6.75
N LEU A 102 8.26 20.86 -6.40
CA LEU A 102 8.63 20.43 -5.06
C LEU A 102 8.46 21.57 -4.06
N LEU A 103 7.44 21.47 -3.22
CA LEU A 103 7.18 22.42 -2.15
C LEU A 103 7.98 22.13 -0.88
N ASN A 104 8.07 20.86 -0.51
CA ASN A 104 8.68 20.45 0.76
C ASN A 104 9.21 19.02 0.69
N THR A 105 10.18 18.72 1.55
CA THR A 105 10.72 17.37 1.76
C THR A 105 10.80 17.06 3.24
N ILE A 106 10.13 15.99 3.68
CA ILE A 106 10.23 15.48 5.05
C ILE A 106 11.03 14.19 5.03
N LYS A 107 12.03 14.06 5.92
CA LYS A 107 12.86 12.86 6.03
C LYS A 107 12.36 11.99 7.19
N PHE A 108 12.29 10.69 6.95
CA PHE A 108 11.95 9.70 7.96
C PHE A 108 13.03 8.62 8.04
N ASN A 109 13.26 8.15 9.27
CA ASN A 109 14.05 6.94 9.54
C ASN A 109 13.15 5.71 9.76
N ASP A 110 11.83 5.90 9.72
CA ASP A 110 10.81 4.89 9.95
C ASP A 110 9.91 4.83 8.71
N PHE A 111 10.00 3.72 7.98
CA PHE A 111 9.25 3.51 6.74
C PHE A 111 7.75 3.50 6.99
N ASP A 112 7.29 2.88 8.08
CA ASP A 112 5.86 2.74 8.34
C ASP A 112 5.23 4.09 8.63
N LYS A 113 5.91 4.93 9.42
CA LYS A 113 5.47 6.31 9.65
C LYS A 113 5.41 7.13 8.36
N ALA A 114 6.42 7.00 7.49
CA ALA A 114 6.44 7.70 6.21
C ALA A 114 5.27 7.27 5.31
N ILE A 115 5.05 5.96 5.20
CA ILE A 115 3.97 5.38 4.39
C ILE A 115 2.60 5.78 4.93
N ILE A 116 2.37 5.69 6.25
CA ILE A 116 1.11 6.12 6.87
C ILE A 116 0.86 7.61 6.61
N LYS A 117 1.89 8.46 6.75
CA LYS A 117 1.77 9.89 6.48
C LYS A 117 1.43 10.15 5.02
N PHE A 118 2.09 9.46 4.10
CA PHE A 118 1.81 9.48 2.67
C PHE A 118 0.35 9.12 2.36
N LEU A 119 -0.15 8.00 2.92
CA LEU A 119 -1.52 7.54 2.70
C LEU A 119 -2.54 8.60 3.15
N LYS A 120 -2.34 9.15 4.34
CA LYS A 120 -3.23 10.20 4.87
C LYS A 120 -3.26 11.46 4.03
N ILE A 121 -2.16 11.83 3.37
CA ILE A 121 -2.08 13.03 2.53
C ILE A 121 -2.79 12.80 1.20
N ASN A 122 -2.50 11.68 0.54
CA ASN A 122 -2.97 11.46 -0.83
C ASN A 122 -4.37 10.84 -0.89
N PHE A 123 -4.75 10.06 0.12
CA PHE A 123 -5.95 9.20 0.09
C PHE A 123 -6.84 9.37 1.33
N GLY A 124 -6.35 10.03 2.39
CA GLY A 124 -7.07 10.07 3.66
C GLY A 124 -7.25 8.66 4.23
N ASP A 125 -8.49 8.26 4.48
CA ASP A 125 -8.84 6.95 5.05
C ASP A 125 -9.27 5.91 4.00
N GLN A 126 -9.24 6.25 2.70
CA GLN A 126 -9.69 5.34 1.63
C GLN A 126 -8.94 5.52 0.31
N ILE A 127 -8.68 4.42 -0.39
CA ILE A 127 -8.13 4.44 -1.76
C ILE A 127 -9.26 4.00 -2.69
N ASP A 128 -9.71 4.88 -3.60
CA ASP A 128 -10.80 4.58 -4.55
C ASP A 128 -12.08 4.04 -3.88
N GLY A 129 -12.45 4.62 -2.73
CA GLY A 129 -13.62 4.21 -1.94
C GLY A 129 -13.44 2.90 -1.17
N ILE A 130 -12.25 2.31 -1.15
CA ILE A 130 -11.90 1.15 -0.32
C ILE A 130 -11.27 1.66 0.98
N GLN A 131 -11.90 1.38 2.11
CA GLN A 131 -11.39 1.81 3.41
C GLN A 131 -10.05 1.14 3.74
N ILE A 132 -9.15 1.92 4.31
CA ILE A 132 -7.91 1.42 4.90
C ILE A 132 -8.22 1.03 6.35
N ASN A 133 -7.93 -0.22 6.71
CA ASN A 133 -8.01 -0.68 8.09
C ASN A 133 -6.68 -0.40 8.81
N TYR A 134 -6.65 0.66 9.62
CA TYR A 134 -5.48 1.05 10.43
C TYR A 134 -5.32 0.22 11.72
N ASP A 135 -6.36 -0.49 12.16
CA ASP A 135 -6.37 -1.27 13.41
C ASP A 135 -5.86 -2.71 13.23
N GLY A 136 -5.39 -3.07 12.03
CA GLY A 136 -5.14 -4.45 11.59
C GLY A 136 -3.71 -4.79 11.20
#